data_AF-A0A521HI27-F1
#
_entry.id   AF-A0A521HI27-F1
#
_cell.length_a   1.000
_cell.length_b   1.000
_cell.length_c   1.000
_cell.angle_alpha   90.00
_cell.angle_beta   90.00
_cell.angle_gamma   90.00
#
_symmetry.space_group_name_H-M   'P 1'
#
loop_
_entity.id
_entity.type
_entity.pdbx_description
1 polymer ?
#
loop_
_entity_poly.entity_id
_entity_poly.type
_entity_poly.pdbx_seq_one_letter_code
_entity_poly.pdbx_strand_id
1 'polypeptide(L)'
;NGYLSADERAEAPRLYRTLARIRGAVRSGDHDLLKLETEAMAELAAHGWAPDYVAVRRRADLQPALHMDDPLVVLAAAKLGRTRLIDNLEI
;
A
#
# COMPACT_ATOMS: atom_id res chain seq x y z
N ASN A 1 7.42 6.02 -15.05
CA ASN A 1 8.56 6.37 -14.16
C ASN A 1 9.60 7.32 -14.78
N GLY A 2 9.46 7.77 -16.04
CA GLY A 2 10.42 8.69 -16.66
C GLY A 2 10.51 10.08 -16.03
N TYR A 3 9.52 10.46 -15.22
CA TYR A 3 9.46 11.75 -14.51
C TYR A 3 10.13 11.74 -13.14
N LEU A 4 10.57 10.58 -12.66
CA LEU A 4 11.26 10.45 -11.38
C LEU A 4 12.74 10.84 -11.53
N SER A 5 13.24 11.63 -10.59
CA SER A 5 14.67 11.87 -10.39
C SER A 5 15.41 10.57 -10.03
N ALA A 6 16.74 10.59 -9.99
CA ALA A 6 17.52 9.41 -9.59
C ALA A 6 17.19 8.96 -8.15
N ASP A 7 17.08 9.91 -7.23
CA ASP A 7 16.75 9.64 -5.82
C ASP A 7 15.31 9.15 -5.68
N GLU A 8 14.37 9.76 -6.41
CA GLU A 8 12.98 9.33 -6.42
C GLU A 8 12.83 7.92 -7.02
N ARG A 9 13.62 7.54 -8.03
CA ARG A 9 13.64 6.16 -8.55
C ARG A 9 14.19 5.16 -7.55
N ALA A 10 15.20 5.54 -6.77
CA ALA A 10 15.76 4.69 -5.73
C ALA A 10 14.76 4.47 -4.58
N GLU A 11 13.92 5.47 -4.32
CA GLU A 11 12.90 5.45 -3.26
C GLU A 11 11.58 4.79 -3.71
N ALA A 12 11.21 4.88 -5.00
CA ALA A 12 9.98 4.33 -5.56
C ALA A 12 9.65 2.87 -5.18
N PRO A 13 10.62 1.92 -5.06
CA PRO A 13 10.36 0.56 -4.59
C PRO A 13 9.81 0.47 -3.16
N ARG A 14 9.84 1.54 -2.36
CA ARG A 14 9.20 1.56 -1.03
C ARG A 14 7.71 1.25 -1.12
N LEU A 15 7.00 1.82 -2.10
CA LEU A 15 5.56 1.60 -2.22
C LEU A 15 5.25 0.09 -2.25
N TYR A 16 5.93 -0.66 -3.11
CA TYR A 16 5.80 -2.12 -3.18
C TYR A 16 6.21 -2.81 -1.86
N ARG A 17 7.31 -2.39 -1.23
CA ARG A 17 7.75 -2.96 0.07
C ARG A 17 6.71 -2.77 1.17
N THR A 18 6.07 -1.61 1.22
CA THR A 18 4.98 -1.32 2.17
C THR A 18 3.77 -2.22 1.89
N LEU A 19 3.38 -2.43 0.62
CA LEU A 19 2.32 -3.38 0.26
C LEU A 19 2.68 -4.83 0.62
N ALA A 20 3.93 -5.23 0.36
CA ALA A 20 4.41 -6.58 0.70
C ALA A 20 4.43 -6.82 2.22
N ARG A 21 4.72 -5.78 3.04
CA ARG A 21 4.61 -5.83 4.50
C ARG A 21 3.18 -6.10 4.95
N ILE A 22 2.21 -5.32 4.42
CA ILE A 22 0.78 -5.51 4.73
C ILE A 22 0.34 -6.93 4.36
N ARG A 23 0.67 -7.39 3.15
CA ARG A 23 0.38 -8.77 2.72
C ARG A 23 0.95 -9.80 3.70
N GLY A 24 2.19 -9.62 4.13
CA GLY A 24 2.83 -10.51 5.10
C GLY A 24 2.08 -10.53 6.44
N ALA A 25 1.72 -9.36 6.97
CA ALA A 25 0.98 -9.23 8.23
C ALA A 25 -0.39 -9.91 8.16
N VAL A 26 -1.16 -9.64 7.10
CA VAL A 26 -2.48 -10.26 6.89
C VAL A 26 -2.38 -11.77 6.77
N ARG A 27 -1.42 -12.29 5.98
CA ARG A 27 -1.17 -13.73 5.86
C ARG A 27 -0.71 -14.39 7.17
N SER A 28 -0.12 -13.62 8.08
CA SER A 28 0.28 -14.10 9.41
C SER A 28 -0.85 -14.06 10.45
N GLY A 29 -2.04 -13.60 10.07
CA GLY A 29 -3.22 -13.53 10.94
C GLY A 29 -3.45 -12.16 11.60
N ASP A 30 -2.82 -11.10 11.11
CA ASP A 30 -3.18 -9.74 11.53
C ASP A 30 -4.46 -9.30 10.80
N HIS A 31 -5.54 -9.16 11.57
CA HIS A 31 -6.86 -8.78 11.06
C HIS A 31 -7.19 -7.31 11.33
N ASP A 32 -6.30 -6.54 11.97
CA ASP A 32 -6.49 -5.11 12.16
C ASP A 32 -6.08 -4.34 10.90
N LEU A 33 -6.89 -4.49 9.85
CA LEU A 33 -6.62 -3.90 8.54
C LEU A 33 -6.50 -2.37 8.61
N LEU A 34 -7.34 -1.72 9.43
CA LEU A 34 -7.32 -0.27 9.58
C LEU A 34 -6.00 0.22 10.20
N LYS A 35 -5.48 -0.50 11.20
CA LYS A 35 -4.16 -0.22 11.76
C LYS A 35 -3.07 -0.40 10.72
N LEU A 36 -3.07 -1.49 9.96
CA LEU A 36 -2.08 -1.74 8.90
C LEU A 36 -2.10 -0.65 7.81
N GLU A 37 -3.29 -0.23 7.38
CA GLU A 37 -3.49 0.89 6.45
C GLU A 37 -2.91 2.19 7.03
N THR A 38 -3.24 2.50 8.28
CA THR A 38 -2.80 3.74 8.97
C THR A 38 -1.28 3.78 9.14
N GLU A 39 -0.66 2.67 9.56
CA GLU A 39 0.79 2.56 9.70
C GLU A 39 1.49 2.72 8.35
N ALA A 40 0.94 2.14 7.28
CA ALA A 40 1.51 2.28 5.95
C ALA A 40 1.42 3.71 5.40
N MET A 41 0.31 4.41 5.64
CA MET A 41 0.18 5.83 5.33
C MET A 41 1.24 6.65 6.07
N ALA A 42 1.42 6.39 7.37
CA ALA A 42 2.43 7.09 8.18
C ALA A 42 3.86 6.78 7.75
N GLU A 43 4.16 5.51 7.41
CA GLU A 43 5.46 5.07 6.90
C GLU A 43 5.82 5.80 5.60
N LEU A 44 4.90 5.82 4.63
CA LEU A 44 5.10 6.53 3.36
C LEU A 44 5.33 8.03 3.61
N ALA A 45 4.51 8.66 4.44
CA ALA A 45 4.65 10.09 4.79
C ALA A 45 6.00 10.40 5.44
N ALA A 46 6.47 9.54 6.36
CA ALA A 46 7.78 9.70 7.00
C ALA A 46 8.96 9.59 6.02
N HIS A 47 8.76 8.95 4.87
CA HIS A 47 9.75 8.80 3.80
C HIS A 47 9.58 9.80 2.65
N GLY A 48 8.85 10.90 2.88
CA GLY A 48 8.73 12.00 1.91
C GLY A 48 7.71 11.76 0.81
N TRP A 49 6.86 10.74 0.96
CA TRP A 49 5.71 10.54 0.09
C TRP A 49 4.53 11.39 0.57
N ALA A 50 3.64 11.74 -0.35
CA ALA A 50 2.31 12.23 -0.03
C ALA A 50 1.27 11.17 -0.42
N PRO A 51 0.90 10.25 0.49
CA PRO A 51 -0.03 9.18 0.18
C PRO A 51 -1.47 9.71 0.07
N ASP A 52 -2.17 9.31 -0.99
CA ASP A 52 -3.59 9.57 -1.15
C ASP A 52 -4.40 8.52 -0.37
N TYR A 53 -4.02 7.25 -0.50
CA TYR A 53 -4.61 6.14 0.24
C TYR A 53 -3.69 4.91 0.26
N VAL A 54 -3.89 4.07 1.27
CA VAL A 54 -3.53 2.66 1.34
C VAL A 54 -4.77 1.93 1.85
N ALA A 55 -5.23 0.90 1.15
CA ALA A 55 -6.48 0.21 1.48
C ALA A 55 -6.39 -1.29 1.21
N VAL A 56 -6.86 -2.11 2.15
CA VAL A 56 -7.05 -3.55 1.98
C VAL A 56 -8.52 -3.82 1.69
N ARG A 57 -8.82 -4.40 0.54
CA ARG A 57 -10.18 -4.63 0.06
C ARG A 57 -10.33 -6.03 -0.50
N ARG A 58 -11.58 -6.49 -0.65
CA ARG A 58 -11.86 -7.75 -1.34
C ARG A 58 -11.49 -7.63 -2.81
N ARG A 59 -10.84 -8.66 -3.34
CA ARG A 59 -10.41 -8.73 -4.74
C ARG A 59 -11.60 -8.72 -5.71
N ALA A 60 -12.73 -9.29 -5.31
CA ALA A 60 -13.90 -9.46 -6.17
C ALA A 60 -14.59 -8.15 -6.53
N ASP A 61 -14.71 -7.22 -5.57
CA ASP A 61 -15.59 -6.05 -5.70
C ASP A 61 -15.05 -4.78 -5.03
N LEU A 62 -13.83 -4.82 -4.51
CA LEU A 62 -13.16 -3.73 -3.79
C LEU A 62 -13.94 -3.21 -2.57
N GLN A 63 -14.89 -3.99 -2.06
CA GLN A 63 -15.58 -3.70 -0.81
C GLN A 63 -14.69 -4.03 0.39
N PRO A 64 -15.02 -3.51 1.59
CA PRO A 64 -14.38 -3.95 2.83
C PRO A 64 -14.43 -5.48 3.00
N ALA A 65 -13.39 -6.05 3.61
CA ALA A 65 -13.39 -7.45 3.99
C ALA A 65 -14.56 -7.75 4.94
N LEU A 66 -15.33 -8.80 4.67
CA LEU A 66 -16.43 -9.25 5.53
C LEU A 66 -16.04 -10.50 6.31
N HIS A 67 -15.19 -11.34 5.72
CA HIS A 67 -14.72 -12.59 6.31
C HIS A 67 -13.20 -12.63 6.34
N MET A 68 -12.64 -13.34 7.33
CA MET A 68 -11.19 -13.50 7.47
C MET A 68 -10.55 -14.22 6.27
N ASP A 69 -11.31 -15.08 5.59
CA ASP A 69 -10.85 -15.88 4.45
C ASP A 69 -11.19 -15.24 3.09
N ASP A 70 -11.69 -14.00 3.07
CA ASP A 70 -11.96 -13.30 1.82
C ASP A 70 -10.66 -13.19 1.00
N PRO A 71 -10.68 -13.41 -0.33
CA PRO A 71 -9.54 -13.07 -1.17
C PRO A 71 -9.32 -11.55 -1.15
N LEU A 72 -8.17 -11.10 -0.64
CA LEU A 72 -7.87 -9.69 -0.44
C LEU A 72 -6.86 -9.15 -1.45
N VAL A 73 -6.89 -7.84 -1.62
CA VAL A 73 -5.90 -7.06 -2.35
C VAL A 73 -5.60 -5.81 -1.56
N VAL A 74 -4.32 -5.46 -1.41
CA VAL A 74 -3.92 -4.15 -0.91
C VAL A 74 -3.66 -3.23 -2.10
N LEU A 75 -4.24 -2.03 -2.07
CA LEU A 75 -4.08 -0.99 -3.07
C LEU A 75 -3.46 0.24 -2.42
N ALA A 76 -2.59 0.94 -3.15
CA ALA A 76 -2.09 2.22 -2.72
C ALA A 76 -1.91 3.21 -3.87
N ALA A 77 -2.07 4.48 -3.54
CA ALA A 77 -1.67 5.58 -4.38
C ALA A 77 -0.97 6.65 -3.55
N ALA A 78 0.19 7.10 -4.02
CA ALA A 78 0.98 8.10 -3.34
C ALA A 78 1.81 8.91 -4.33
N LYS A 79 2.06 10.18 -4.00
CA LYS A 79 2.99 11.02 -4.76
C LYS A 79 4.39 10.92 -4.18
N LEU A 80 5.38 10.82 -5.06
CA LEU A 80 6.78 11.01 -4.76
C LEU A 80 7.25 12.21 -5.58
N GLY A 81 7.54 13.32 -4.88
CA GLY A 81 7.70 14.63 -5.50
C GLY A 81 6.46 15.02 -6.31
N ARG A 82 6.61 15.16 -7.63
CA ARG A 82 5.51 15.51 -8.56
C ARG A 82 4.83 14.31 -9.20
N THR A 83 5.42 13.12 -9.08
CA THR A 83 4.95 11.93 -9.77
C THR A 83 4.00 11.16 -8.87
N ARG A 84 2.79 10.88 -9.36
CA ARG A 84 1.84 10.00 -8.68
C ARG A 84 2.08 8.56 -9.10
N LEU A 85 2.34 7.69 -8.14
CA LEU A 85 2.51 6.26 -8.31
C LEU A 85 1.30 5.53 -7.74
N ILE A 86 0.90 4.45 -8.41
CA ILE A 86 -0.13 3.53 -7.96
C ILE A 86 0.44 2.12 -8.01
N ASP A 87 0.07 1.30 -7.03
CA ASP A 87 0.44 -0.10 -7.01
C ASP A 87 -0.64 -0.91 -6.27
N ASN A 88 -0.69 -2.20 -6.53
CA ASN A 88 -1.58 -3.13 -5.84
C ASN A 88 -0.92 -4.50 -5.70
N LEU A 89 -1.30 -5.24 -4.65
CA LEU A 89 -0.76 -6.56 -4.39
C LEU A 89 -1.85 -7.47 -3.81
N GLU A 90 -2.07 -8.61 -4.48
CA GLU A 90 -2.98 -9.66 -4.01
C GLU A 90 -2.40 -10.34 -2.75
N ILE A 91 -3.28 -10.62 -1.80
CA ILE A 91 -2.96 -11.23 -0.49
C ILE A 91 -3.45 -12.67 -0.47
#